data_AF-A0A6J0BAK0-F1
#
_entry.id   AF-A0A6J0BAK0-F1
#
_cell.length_a   1.000
_cell.length_b   1.000
_cell.length_c   1.000
_cell.angle_alpha   90.00
_cell.angle_beta   90.00
_cell.angle_gamma   90.00
#
_symmetry.space_group_name_H-M   'P 1'
#
loop_
_entity.id
_entity.type
_entity.pdbx_description
1 polymer ?
#
loop_
_entity_poly.entity_id
_entity_poly.type
_entity_poly.pdbx_seq_one_letter_code
_entity_poly.pdbx_strand_id
1 'polypeptide(L)'
;MTSATTARRAIGAAFRAVILGAPASGKGTVSSRIVKSFDVTHVSSGDILRRHIMQKTELGLEVSKYLSKGDLVPDETMIVLIGKEVESLDKKNWLLDGFPRTVAQAERLQQLYPVNIVINLVVPHDVILKRVEGRWVHLPSGRVYNIGFNEPKVSGKDDVTGEPLVQRPDDKREVVERRLNDYAKNTEPVIEYYRKTGILSDFHGSTTDEMWPSIKDYVAKFTS
;
A
#
# COMPACT_ATOMS: atom_id res chain seq x y z
N MET A 1 -25.62 -30.67 -11.51
CA MET A 1 -25.92 -29.24 -11.30
C MET A 1 -24.76 -28.62 -10.53
N THR A 2 -24.01 -27.78 -11.24
CA THR A 2 -23.15 -26.67 -10.77
C THR A 2 -22.11 -26.92 -9.67
N SER A 3 -20.98 -27.48 -10.12
CA SER A 3 -19.58 -27.08 -9.85
C SER A 3 -19.33 -26.08 -8.73
N ALA A 4 -18.87 -26.59 -7.59
CA ALA A 4 -18.06 -25.84 -6.63
C ALA A 4 -16.67 -25.60 -7.26
N THR A 5 -16.52 -24.46 -7.94
CA THR A 5 -15.23 -24.01 -8.46
C THR A 5 -14.39 -23.47 -7.30
N THR A 6 -13.80 -24.38 -6.52
CA THR A 6 -12.65 -24.04 -5.69
C THR A 6 -11.51 -23.78 -6.67
N ALA A 7 -11.10 -22.52 -6.81
CA ALA A 7 -9.91 -22.16 -7.57
C ALA A 7 -8.71 -22.90 -6.96
N ARG A 8 -8.33 -24.04 -7.55
CA ARG A 8 -7.04 -24.68 -7.31
C ARG A 8 -5.96 -23.68 -7.73
N ARG A 9 -5.44 -22.93 -6.75
CA ARG A 9 -4.30 -22.01 -6.91
C ARG A 9 -3.12 -22.83 -7.42
N ALA A 10 -2.69 -22.55 -8.65
CA ALA A 10 -1.54 -23.21 -9.25
C ALA A 10 -0.28 -22.84 -8.46
N ILE A 11 0.30 -23.82 -7.78
CA ILE A 11 1.65 -23.78 -7.26
C ILE A 11 2.57 -23.50 -8.46
N GLY A 12 3.21 -22.32 -8.50
CA GLY A 12 4.08 -21.88 -9.60
C GLY A 12 3.62 -20.65 -10.40
N ALA A 13 2.47 -20.04 -10.09
CA ALA A 13 2.12 -18.73 -10.67
C ALA A 13 2.91 -17.60 -10.00
N ALA A 14 3.41 -16.63 -10.78
CA ALA A 14 4.15 -15.48 -10.27
C ALA A 14 3.39 -14.75 -9.15
N PHE A 15 4.10 -14.32 -8.10
CA PHE A 15 3.52 -13.58 -6.97
C PHE A 15 3.06 -12.20 -7.45
N ARG A 16 1.74 -11.99 -7.46
CA ARG A 16 1.10 -10.76 -7.93
C ARG A 16 0.13 -10.30 -6.88
N ALA A 17 0.63 -9.44 -5.99
CA ALA A 17 -0.07 -9.11 -4.77
C ALA A 17 -0.50 -7.65 -4.69
N VAL A 18 -1.54 -7.43 -3.91
CA VAL A 18 -1.98 -6.11 -3.43
C VAL A 18 -1.92 -6.10 -1.91
N ILE A 19 -1.47 -4.98 -1.33
CA ILE A 19 -1.64 -4.71 0.10
C ILE A 19 -2.66 -3.59 0.35
N LEU A 20 -3.70 -3.93 1.11
CA LEU A 20 -4.78 -3.04 1.54
C LEU A 20 -4.69 -2.75 3.04
N GLY A 21 -5.39 -1.70 3.46
CA GLY A 21 -5.47 -1.27 4.85
C GLY A 21 -5.58 0.25 4.95
N ALA A 22 -6.13 0.74 6.06
CA ALA A 22 -6.35 2.17 6.31
C ALA A 22 -5.05 2.99 6.18
N PRO A 23 -5.11 4.32 5.93
CA PRO A 23 -3.99 5.21 6.21
C PRO A 23 -3.37 4.91 7.58
N ALA A 24 -2.04 4.93 7.69
CA ALA A 24 -1.30 4.62 8.93
C ALA A 24 -1.44 3.17 9.50
N SER A 25 -2.06 2.23 8.79
CA SER A 25 -2.11 0.80 9.19
C SER A 25 -0.76 0.08 9.19
N GLY A 26 0.30 0.68 8.63
CA GLY A 26 1.63 0.08 8.54
C GLY A 26 1.91 -0.66 7.23
N LYS A 27 1.07 -0.49 6.19
CA LYS A 27 1.29 -1.07 4.85
C LYS A 27 2.73 -0.92 4.35
N GLY A 28 3.25 0.31 4.30
CA GLY A 28 4.62 0.55 3.81
C GLY A 28 5.70 -0.20 4.60
N THR A 29 5.53 -0.35 5.92
CA THR A 29 6.43 -1.14 6.76
C THR A 29 6.35 -2.62 6.41
N VAL A 30 5.14 -3.16 6.27
CA VAL A 30 4.92 -4.55 5.86
C VAL A 30 5.46 -4.79 4.44
N SER A 31 5.16 -3.92 3.48
CA SER A 31 5.69 -3.95 2.12
C SER A 31 7.22 -3.99 2.12
N SER A 32 7.87 -3.14 2.91
CA SER A 32 9.34 -3.12 3.04
C SER A 32 9.87 -4.45 3.61
N ARG A 33 9.18 -5.04 4.59
CA ARG A 33 9.57 -6.36 5.14
C ARG A 33 9.40 -7.48 4.12
N ILE A 34 8.34 -7.44 3.30
CA ILE A 34 8.13 -8.40 2.22
C ILE A 34 9.28 -8.33 1.22
N VAL A 35 9.62 -7.15 0.70
CA VAL A 35 10.72 -6.99 -0.27
C VAL A 35 12.08 -7.40 0.31
N LYS A 36 12.32 -7.16 1.60
CA LYS A 36 13.56 -7.59 2.26
C LYS A 36 13.66 -9.10 2.45
N SER A 37 12.53 -9.79 2.55
CA SER A 37 12.47 -11.22 2.90
C SER A 37 12.27 -12.12 1.69
N PHE A 38 11.77 -11.58 0.57
CA PHE A 38 11.37 -12.33 -0.61
C PHE A 38 11.76 -11.55 -1.87
N ASP A 39 12.02 -12.26 -2.97
CA ASP A 39 12.26 -11.65 -4.29
C ASP A 39 10.94 -11.10 -4.87
N VAL A 40 10.55 -9.91 -4.41
CA VAL A 40 9.32 -9.20 -4.76
C VAL A 40 9.65 -7.75 -5.03
N THR A 41 9.20 -7.22 -6.16
CA THR A 41 9.33 -5.78 -6.48
C THR A 41 8.16 -5.00 -5.89
N HIS A 42 8.44 -3.94 -5.14
CA HIS A 42 7.41 -3.07 -4.57
C HIS A 42 7.04 -1.93 -5.52
N VAL A 43 5.74 -1.78 -5.78
CA VAL A 43 5.16 -0.74 -6.61
C VAL A 43 4.23 0.10 -5.73
N SER A 44 4.75 1.22 -5.21
CA SER A 44 4.01 2.16 -4.37
C SER A 44 3.45 3.30 -5.20
N SER A 45 2.12 3.30 -5.40
CA SER A 45 1.44 4.34 -6.19
C SER A 45 1.72 5.75 -5.63
N GLY A 46 1.72 5.87 -4.29
CA GLY A 46 2.00 7.12 -3.61
C GLY A 46 3.42 7.62 -3.83
N ASP A 47 4.42 6.74 -3.86
CA ASP A 47 5.81 7.16 -4.06
C ASP A 47 6.10 7.48 -5.54
N ILE A 48 5.47 6.75 -6.47
CA ILE A 48 5.50 7.08 -7.90
C ILE A 48 4.91 8.48 -8.14
N LEU A 49 3.71 8.76 -7.63
CA LEU A 49 3.08 10.07 -7.78
C LEU A 49 3.93 11.20 -7.16
N ARG A 50 4.50 10.97 -5.96
CA ARG A 50 5.39 11.96 -5.32
C ARG A 50 6.66 12.22 -6.13
N ARG A 51 7.23 11.19 -6.76
CA ARG A 51 8.38 11.34 -7.67
C ARG A 51 8.04 12.22 -8.86
N HIS A 52 6.88 12.00 -9.49
CA HIS A 52 6.38 12.86 -10.56
C HIS A 52 6.21 14.32 -10.13
N ILE A 53 5.68 14.55 -8.93
CA ILE A 53 5.55 15.90 -8.35
C ILE A 53 6.95 16.54 -8.15
N MET A 54 7.89 15.82 -7.54
CA MET A 54 9.24 16.31 -7.30
C MET A 54 9.97 16.67 -8.59
N GLN A 55 9.79 15.83 -9.63
CA GLN A 55 10.36 16.04 -10.96
C GLN A 55 9.60 17.08 -11.79
N LYS A 56 8.48 17.61 -11.28
CA LYS A 56 7.62 18.59 -11.97
C LYS A 56 7.18 18.12 -13.36
N THR A 57 6.92 16.82 -13.53
CA THR A 57 6.38 16.30 -14.79
C THR A 57 4.94 16.79 -14.98
N GLU A 58 4.41 16.69 -16.20
CA GLU A 58 3.01 17.05 -16.50
C GLU A 58 2.02 16.33 -15.55
N LEU A 59 2.17 15.00 -15.43
CA LEU A 59 1.42 14.20 -14.46
C LEU A 59 1.60 14.71 -13.01
N GLY A 60 2.81 15.08 -12.61
CA GLY A 60 3.10 15.59 -11.27
C GLY A 60 2.36 16.89 -10.97
N LEU A 61 2.35 17.82 -11.92
CA LEU A 61 1.64 19.09 -11.80
C LEU A 61 0.13 18.87 -11.70
N GLU A 62 -0.42 17.93 -12.47
CA GLU A 62 -1.84 17.56 -12.42
C GLU A 62 -2.22 16.94 -11.08
N VAL A 63 -1.51 15.90 -10.65
CA VAL A 63 -1.88 15.11 -9.45
C VAL A 63 -1.60 15.84 -8.14
N SER A 64 -0.71 16.83 -8.14
CA SER A 64 -0.41 17.66 -6.95
C SER A 64 -1.64 18.32 -6.35
N LYS A 65 -2.62 18.69 -7.19
CA LYS A 65 -3.87 19.35 -6.80
C LYS A 65 -4.80 18.44 -6.00
N TYR A 66 -4.76 17.13 -6.27
CA TYR A 66 -5.54 16.12 -5.56
C TYR A 66 -4.86 15.72 -4.26
N LEU A 67 -3.56 15.38 -4.33
CA LEU A 67 -2.82 14.89 -3.17
C LEU A 67 -2.70 15.92 -2.04
N SER A 68 -2.53 17.21 -2.37
CA SER A 68 -2.47 18.28 -1.36
C SER A 68 -3.78 18.47 -0.58
N LYS A 69 -4.91 18.02 -1.13
CA LYS A 69 -6.24 18.05 -0.51
C LYS A 69 -6.62 16.72 0.16
N GLY A 70 -5.83 15.67 -0.05
CA GLY A 70 -6.16 14.31 0.39
C GLY A 70 -7.10 13.56 -0.55
N ASP A 71 -7.45 14.15 -1.70
CA ASP A 71 -8.39 13.58 -2.65
C ASP A 71 -7.73 12.43 -3.46
N LEU A 72 -8.56 11.54 -4.01
CA LEU A 72 -8.11 10.51 -4.94
C LEU A 72 -7.77 11.12 -6.31
N VAL A 73 -6.68 10.64 -6.90
CA VAL A 73 -6.38 10.87 -8.32
C VAL A 73 -7.39 10.09 -9.17
N PRO A 74 -7.85 10.62 -10.31
CA PRO A 74 -8.81 9.92 -11.18
C PRO A 74 -8.40 8.50 -11.54
N ASP A 75 -9.38 7.60 -11.59
CA ASP A 75 -9.16 6.15 -11.77
C ASP A 75 -8.39 5.84 -13.05
N GLU A 76 -8.76 6.43 -14.18
CA GLU A 76 -8.06 6.22 -15.47
C GLU A 76 -6.59 6.63 -15.41
N THR A 77 -6.30 7.77 -14.79
CA THR A 77 -4.92 8.23 -14.58
C THR A 77 -4.12 7.22 -13.76
N MET A 78 -4.73 6.66 -12.71
CA MET A 78 -4.11 5.65 -11.87
C MET A 78 -3.91 4.31 -12.59
N ILE A 79 -4.90 3.86 -13.36
CA ILE A 79 -4.83 2.61 -14.14
C ILE A 79 -3.69 2.68 -15.16
N VAL A 80 -3.60 3.78 -15.92
CA VAL A 80 -2.52 3.98 -16.90
C VAL A 80 -1.15 4.04 -16.22
N LEU A 81 -1.04 4.74 -15.10
CA LEU A 81 0.21 4.85 -14.34
C LEU A 81 0.68 3.48 -13.83
N ILE A 82 -0.20 2.74 -13.17
CA ILE A 82 0.14 1.43 -12.62
C ILE A 82 0.38 0.41 -13.72
N GLY A 83 -0.38 0.45 -14.82
CA GLY A 83 -0.18 -0.42 -15.98
C GLY A 83 1.24 -0.35 -16.52
N LYS A 84 1.76 0.86 -16.75
CA LYS A 84 3.15 1.07 -17.21
C LYS A 84 4.18 0.46 -16.25
N GLU A 85 3.97 0.62 -14.95
CA GLU A 85 4.88 0.11 -13.93
C GLU A 85 4.86 -1.42 -13.91
N VAL A 86 3.69 -2.06 -13.87
CA VAL A 86 3.60 -3.53 -13.82
C VAL A 86 4.03 -4.20 -15.13
N GLU A 87 3.77 -3.59 -16.29
CA GLU A 87 4.24 -4.09 -17.59
C GLU A 87 5.76 -4.10 -17.69
N SER A 88 6.42 -3.09 -17.10
CA SER A 88 7.89 -3.03 -17.07
C SER A 88 8.55 -4.13 -16.23
N LEU A 89 7.77 -4.81 -15.37
CA LEU A 89 8.26 -5.87 -14.48
C LEU A 89 8.19 -7.27 -15.12
N ASP A 90 7.52 -7.42 -16.26
CA ASP A 90 7.37 -8.68 -17.02
C ASP A 90 6.98 -9.87 -16.12
N LYS A 91 7.88 -10.86 -15.94
CA LYS A 91 7.65 -12.09 -15.17
C LYS A 91 8.03 -11.98 -13.70
N LYS A 92 8.47 -10.82 -13.22
CA LYS A 92 8.86 -10.64 -11.83
C LYS A 92 7.65 -10.69 -10.89
N ASN A 93 7.92 -11.12 -9.67
CA ASN A 93 6.99 -10.99 -8.56
C ASN A 93 6.83 -9.51 -8.17
N TRP A 94 5.61 -9.08 -7.90
CA TRP A 94 5.34 -7.70 -7.51
C TRP A 94 4.26 -7.55 -6.45
N LEU A 95 4.38 -6.46 -5.68
CA LEU A 95 3.46 -6.04 -4.64
C LEU A 95 3.01 -4.60 -4.91
N LEU A 96 1.72 -4.42 -5.18
CA LEU A 96 1.07 -3.12 -5.28
C LEU A 96 0.70 -2.59 -3.89
N ASP A 97 1.16 -1.38 -3.57
CA ASP A 97 0.86 -0.68 -2.33
C ASP A 97 0.19 0.67 -2.64
N GLY A 98 -1.01 0.85 -2.09
CA GLY A 98 -1.81 2.07 -2.28
C GLY A 98 -2.59 2.10 -3.60
N PHE A 99 -2.70 0.98 -4.32
CA PHE A 99 -3.60 0.74 -5.45
C PHE A 99 -4.05 -0.72 -5.43
N PRO A 100 -5.33 -1.04 -5.71
CA PRO A 100 -6.44 -0.15 -6.03
C PRO A 100 -7.04 0.54 -4.78
N ARG A 101 -7.74 1.65 -5.00
CA ARG A 101 -8.46 2.43 -3.96
C ARG A 101 -9.96 2.57 -4.19
N THR A 102 -10.44 2.19 -5.37
CA THR A 102 -11.86 2.15 -5.76
C THR A 102 -12.18 0.78 -6.34
N VAL A 103 -13.46 0.40 -6.34
CA VAL A 103 -13.89 -0.89 -6.93
C VAL A 103 -13.62 -0.91 -8.44
N ALA A 104 -13.84 0.21 -9.14
CA ALA A 104 -13.54 0.31 -10.57
C ALA A 104 -12.05 0.06 -10.88
N GLN A 105 -11.14 0.62 -10.06
CA GLN A 105 -9.72 0.31 -10.15
C GLN A 105 -9.43 -1.18 -9.91
N ALA A 106 -10.09 -1.80 -8.92
CA ALA A 106 -9.88 -3.20 -8.58
C ALA A 106 -10.36 -4.17 -9.68
N GLU A 107 -11.53 -3.90 -10.26
CA GLU A 107 -12.07 -4.63 -11.41
C GLU A 107 -11.15 -4.51 -12.63
N ARG A 108 -10.71 -3.28 -12.94
CA ARG A 108 -9.84 -3.03 -14.08
C ARG A 108 -8.46 -3.67 -13.89
N LEU A 109 -7.91 -3.61 -12.67
CA LEU A 109 -6.67 -4.29 -12.32
C LEU A 109 -6.81 -5.81 -12.51
N GLN A 110 -7.87 -6.42 -12.00
CA GLN A 110 -8.08 -7.87 -12.13
C GLN A 110 -8.26 -8.30 -13.60
N GLN A 111 -8.84 -7.44 -14.44
CA GLN A 111 -9.00 -7.69 -15.88
C GLN A 111 -7.68 -7.62 -16.64
N LEU A 112 -6.88 -6.57 -16.42
CA LEU A 112 -5.67 -6.29 -17.20
C LEU A 112 -4.44 -7.01 -16.65
N TYR A 113 -4.28 -7.01 -15.32
CA TYR A 113 -3.11 -7.53 -14.62
C TYR A 113 -3.59 -8.37 -13.42
N PRO A 114 -4.12 -9.59 -13.65
CA PRO A 114 -4.71 -10.40 -12.60
C PRO A 114 -3.79 -10.57 -11.39
N VAL A 115 -4.30 -10.18 -10.22
CA VAL A 115 -3.65 -10.45 -8.93
C VAL A 115 -4.13 -11.79 -8.40
N ASN A 116 -3.25 -12.47 -7.67
CA ASN A 116 -3.55 -13.76 -7.05
C ASN A 116 -3.56 -13.70 -5.52
N ILE A 117 -3.11 -12.60 -4.91
CA ILE A 117 -3.00 -12.45 -3.46
C ILE A 117 -3.40 -11.03 -3.05
N VAL A 118 -4.25 -10.89 -2.04
CA VAL A 118 -4.55 -9.61 -1.41
C VAL A 118 -4.33 -9.71 0.08
N ILE A 119 -3.42 -8.89 0.61
CA ILE A 119 -3.06 -8.82 2.03
C ILE A 119 -3.78 -7.60 2.60
N ASN A 120 -4.72 -7.79 3.51
CA ASN A 120 -5.42 -6.68 4.14
C ASN A 120 -4.98 -6.52 5.60
N LEU A 121 -4.45 -5.34 5.94
CA LEU A 121 -4.07 -5.02 7.31
C LEU A 121 -5.26 -4.41 8.06
N VAL A 122 -5.74 -5.14 9.07
CA VAL A 122 -6.87 -4.74 9.92
C VAL A 122 -6.33 -4.25 11.26
N VAL A 123 -6.25 -2.93 11.39
CA VAL A 123 -5.73 -2.25 12.58
C VAL A 123 -6.89 -1.49 13.26
N PRO A 124 -7.02 -1.55 14.60
CA PRO A 124 -8.04 -0.80 15.32
C PRO A 124 -8.02 0.70 15.02
N HIS A 125 -9.20 1.31 14.91
CA HIS A 125 -9.35 2.71 14.50
C HIS A 125 -8.65 3.69 15.45
N ASP A 126 -8.70 3.45 16.76
CA ASP A 126 -8.03 4.27 17.76
C ASP A 126 -6.50 4.23 17.61
N VAL A 127 -5.95 3.08 17.23
CA VAL A 127 -4.51 2.92 16.91
C VAL A 127 -4.16 3.68 15.64
N ILE A 128 -5.01 3.64 14.62
CA ILE A 128 -4.82 4.40 13.38
C ILE A 128 -4.75 5.90 13.69
N LEU A 129 -5.71 6.44 14.44
CA LEU A 129 -5.73 7.86 14.79
C LEU A 129 -4.46 8.30 15.52
N LYS A 130 -3.98 7.52 16.50
CA LYS A 130 -2.72 7.82 17.22
C LYS A 130 -1.50 7.85 16.29
N ARG A 131 -1.45 6.97 15.28
CA ARG A 131 -0.31 6.90 14.34
C ARG A 131 -0.27 8.04 13.35
N VAL A 132 -1.42 8.57 12.98
CA VAL A 132 -1.51 9.64 12.00
C VAL A 132 -0.71 10.87 12.45
N GLU A 133 -0.81 11.22 13.73
CA GLU A 133 -0.22 12.43 14.30
C GLU A 133 1.32 12.35 14.42
N GLY A 134 1.87 11.14 14.50
CA GLY A 134 3.28 10.91 14.83
C GLY A 134 4.20 10.60 13.64
N ARG A 135 3.74 10.70 12.38
CA ARG A 135 4.50 10.19 11.23
C ARG A 135 5.60 11.13 10.75
N TRP A 136 6.80 10.59 10.59
CA TRP A 136 7.98 11.26 10.03
C TRP A 136 8.60 10.45 8.90
N VAL A 137 9.22 11.11 7.92
CA VAL A 137 9.77 10.43 6.74
C VAL A 137 11.16 10.96 6.40
N HIS A 138 12.07 10.06 6.06
CA HIS A 138 13.35 10.40 5.45
C HIS A 138 13.20 10.43 3.92
N LEU A 139 13.11 11.62 3.31
CA LEU A 139 12.77 11.80 1.88
C LEU A 139 13.66 11.01 0.90
N PRO A 140 15.00 11.01 1.02
CA PRO A 140 15.87 10.32 0.06
C PRO A 140 15.64 8.80 0.03
N SER A 141 15.29 8.21 1.17
CA SER A 141 15.17 6.76 1.31
C SER A 141 13.74 6.22 1.35
N GLY A 142 12.77 7.10 1.63
CA GLY A 142 11.39 6.70 1.91
C GLY A 142 11.17 6.04 3.28
N ARG A 143 12.19 5.87 4.12
CA ARG A 143 12.04 5.32 5.49
C ARG A 143 11.05 6.15 6.30
N VAL A 144 10.16 5.47 7.02
CA VAL A 144 9.08 6.08 7.80
C VAL A 144 9.31 5.76 9.28
N TYR A 145 9.20 6.79 10.11
CA TYR A 145 9.23 6.72 11.57
C TYR A 145 7.89 7.18 12.13
N ASN A 146 7.56 6.70 13.32
CA ASN A 146 6.33 7.08 13.99
C ASN A 146 6.56 7.19 15.51
N ILE A 147 6.30 8.37 16.05
CA ILE A 147 6.47 8.62 17.49
C ILE A 147 5.54 7.71 18.29
N GLY A 148 6.06 7.02 19.29
CA GLY A 148 5.35 6.02 20.10
C GLY A 148 5.23 4.61 19.49
N PHE A 149 5.74 4.37 18.27
CA PHE A 149 5.69 3.04 17.64
C PHE A 149 7.05 2.59 17.10
N ASN A 150 7.64 3.38 16.20
CA ASN A 150 8.97 3.13 15.64
C ASN A 150 9.72 4.44 15.59
N GLU A 151 10.10 4.91 16.78
CA GLU A 151 10.83 6.15 16.98
C GLU A 151 12.24 6.08 16.38
N PRO A 152 12.74 7.19 15.82
CA PRO A 152 14.14 7.27 15.47
C PRO A 152 14.99 7.24 16.75
N LYS A 153 16.19 6.67 16.67
CA LYS A 153 17.18 6.65 17.76
C LYS A 153 17.53 8.06 18.23
N VAL A 154 17.52 9.02 17.30
CA VAL A 154 17.71 10.45 17.59
C VAL A 154 16.53 11.22 17.00
N SER A 155 15.85 11.99 17.85
CA SER A 155 14.67 12.77 17.44
C SER A 155 14.95 13.63 16.20
N GLY A 156 14.07 13.51 15.20
CA GLY A 156 14.15 14.24 13.94
C GLY A 156 15.27 13.78 12.98
N LYS A 157 15.96 12.67 13.25
CA LYS A 157 17.03 12.15 12.38
C LYS A 157 16.78 10.72 11.91
N ASP A 158 17.21 10.43 10.70
CA ASP A 158 17.19 9.08 10.16
C ASP A 158 18.26 8.20 10.82
N ASP A 159 17.88 6.97 11.20
CA ASP A 159 18.75 6.04 11.92
C ASP A 159 19.94 5.51 11.11
N VAL A 160 19.87 5.60 9.78
CA VAL A 160 20.90 5.06 8.87
C VAL A 160 21.84 6.17 8.40
N THR A 161 21.30 7.32 8.00
CA THR A 161 22.10 8.41 7.41
C THR A 161 22.36 9.57 8.36
N GLY A 162 21.57 9.71 9.44
CA GLY A 162 21.61 10.85 10.35
C GLY A 162 21.02 12.14 9.77
N GLU A 163 20.49 12.08 8.54
CA GLU A 163 19.85 13.20 7.84
C GLU A 163 18.50 13.56 8.48
N PRO A 164 18.02 14.81 8.30
CA PRO A 164 16.78 15.26 8.92
C PRO A 164 15.55 14.52 8.37
N LEU A 165 14.63 14.19 9.28
CA LEU A 165 13.30 13.71 8.95
C LEU A 165 12.36 14.89 8.72
N VAL A 166 11.34 14.69 7.88
CA VAL A 166 10.31 15.69 7.63
C VAL A 166 8.92 15.08 7.76
N GLN A 167 7.95 15.92 8.09
CA GLN A 167 6.53 15.61 7.92
C GLN A 167 6.09 16.04 6.53
N ARG A 168 5.31 15.20 5.85
CA ARG A 168 4.83 15.54 4.51
C ARG A 168 3.60 16.46 4.60
N PRO A 169 3.35 17.32 3.60
CA PRO A 169 2.15 18.17 3.59
C PRO A 169 0.83 17.37 3.67
N ASP A 170 0.82 16.15 3.13
CA ASP A 170 -0.33 15.23 3.14
C ASP A 170 -0.48 14.40 4.43
N ASP A 171 0.38 14.63 5.42
CA ASP A 171 0.29 14.05 6.76
C ASP A 171 -0.33 15.04 7.79
N LYS A 172 -0.79 16.23 7.36
CA LYS A 172 -1.57 17.15 8.21
C LYS A 172 -2.90 16.53 8.65
N ARG A 173 -3.33 16.84 9.87
CA ARG A 173 -4.54 16.26 10.48
C ARG A 173 -5.77 16.31 9.56
N GLU A 174 -6.08 17.48 8.99
CA GLU A 174 -7.26 17.67 8.15
C GLU A 174 -7.18 16.84 6.86
N VAL A 175 -5.98 16.69 6.29
CA VAL A 175 -5.74 15.89 5.10
C VAL A 175 -5.88 14.40 5.43
N VAL A 176 -5.42 13.98 6.60
CA VAL A 176 -5.51 12.58 7.00
C VAL A 176 -6.93 12.18 7.38
N GLU A 177 -7.68 13.05 8.04
CA GLU A 177 -9.13 12.86 8.27
C GLU A 177 -9.88 12.67 6.94
N ARG A 178 -9.57 13.49 5.92
CA ARG A 178 -10.10 13.29 4.56
C ARG A 178 -9.73 11.93 3.97
N ARG A 179 -8.46 11.52 4.10
CA ARG A 179 -7.99 10.21 3.60
C ARG A 179 -8.66 9.04 4.33
N LEU A 180 -8.96 9.17 5.61
CA LEU A 180 -9.70 8.16 6.38
C LEU A 180 -11.16 8.08 5.92
N ASN A 181 -11.81 9.22 5.71
CA ASN A 181 -13.15 9.28 5.16
C ASN A 181 -13.23 8.70 3.74
N ASP A 182 -12.27 9.02 2.88
CA ASP A 182 -12.19 8.47 1.53
C ASP A 182 -11.88 6.99 1.53
N TYR A 183 -11.05 6.51 2.47
CA TYR A 183 -10.80 5.09 2.66
C TYR A 183 -12.10 4.35 3.00
N ALA A 184 -12.85 4.85 3.98
CA ALA A 184 -14.12 4.25 4.38
C ALA A 184 -15.15 4.22 3.23
N LYS A 185 -15.24 5.32 2.46
CA LYS A 185 -16.20 5.43 1.36
C LYS A 185 -15.83 4.61 0.13
N ASN A 186 -14.55 4.63 -0.26
CA ASN A 186 -14.12 4.15 -1.58
C ASN A 186 -13.26 2.88 -1.52
N THR A 187 -12.40 2.75 -0.50
CA THR A 187 -11.44 1.65 -0.39
C THR A 187 -11.96 0.48 0.43
N GLU A 188 -12.79 0.68 1.44
CA GLU A 188 -13.44 -0.45 2.14
C GLU A 188 -14.28 -1.35 1.21
N PRO A 189 -15.05 -0.81 0.24
CA PRO A 189 -15.72 -1.64 -0.78
C PRO A 189 -14.77 -2.53 -1.60
N VAL A 190 -13.50 -2.14 -1.77
CA VAL A 190 -12.48 -2.95 -2.47
C VAL A 190 -12.13 -4.21 -1.67
N ILE A 191 -12.14 -4.12 -0.34
CA ILE A 191 -11.93 -5.28 0.54
C ILE A 191 -13.04 -6.31 0.28
N GLU A 192 -14.28 -5.86 0.21
CA GLU A 192 -15.41 -6.75 -0.05
C GLU A 192 -15.36 -7.35 -1.46
N TYR A 193 -14.96 -6.58 -2.47
CA TYR A 193 -14.70 -7.09 -3.81
C TYR A 193 -13.70 -8.26 -3.79
N TYR A 194 -12.53 -8.09 -3.17
CA TYR A 194 -11.51 -9.16 -3.13
C TYR A 194 -11.83 -10.30 -2.17
N ARG A 195 -12.66 -10.04 -1.15
CA ARG A 195 -13.19 -11.11 -0.28
C ARG A 195 -14.06 -12.06 -1.10
N LYS A 196 -14.93 -11.53 -1.97
CA LYS A 196 -15.79 -12.33 -2.85
C LYS A 196 -15.01 -13.15 -3.89
N THR A 197 -13.84 -12.69 -4.32
CA THR A 197 -12.99 -13.43 -5.25
C THR A 197 -12.15 -14.52 -4.57
N GLY A 198 -12.09 -14.56 -3.23
CA GLY A 198 -11.41 -15.61 -2.46
C GLY A 198 -9.88 -15.51 -2.43
N ILE A 199 -9.30 -14.37 -2.87
CA ILE A 199 -7.84 -14.14 -2.85
C ILE A 199 -7.38 -13.21 -1.72
N LEU A 200 -8.32 -12.67 -0.93
CA LEU A 200 -8.05 -11.79 0.20
C LEU A 200 -7.77 -12.57 1.49
N SER A 201 -6.81 -12.08 2.27
CA SER A 201 -6.52 -12.56 3.62
C SER A 201 -6.35 -11.38 4.57
N ASP A 202 -7.12 -11.40 5.65
CA ASP A 202 -7.12 -10.39 6.70
C ASP A 202 -6.05 -10.71 7.76
N PHE A 203 -5.26 -9.70 8.13
CA PHE A 203 -4.26 -9.76 9.18
C PHE A 203 -4.59 -8.72 10.24
N HIS A 204 -5.00 -9.20 11.41
CA HIS A 204 -5.41 -8.36 12.52
C HIS A 204 -4.24 -8.10 13.47
N GLY A 205 -4.07 -6.86 13.89
CA GLY A 205 -3.09 -6.51 14.92
C GLY A 205 -3.02 -5.02 15.18
N SER A 206 -2.54 -4.68 16.37
CA SER A 206 -2.30 -3.29 16.75
C SER A 206 -0.94 -2.83 16.26
N THR A 207 0.04 -3.73 16.13
CA THR A 207 1.39 -3.42 15.64
C THR A 207 1.76 -4.25 14.40
N THR A 208 2.66 -3.73 13.58
CA THR A 208 3.21 -4.50 12.46
C THR A 208 4.07 -5.68 12.94
N ASP A 209 4.61 -5.62 14.15
CA ASP A 209 5.38 -6.71 14.73
C ASP A 209 4.50 -7.89 15.12
N GLU A 210 3.31 -7.63 15.67
CA GLU A 210 2.29 -8.66 15.91
C GLU A 210 1.83 -9.34 14.61
N MET A 211 1.58 -8.56 13.55
CA MET A 211 1.06 -9.10 12.29
C MET A 211 2.12 -9.81 11.45
N TRP A 212 3.40 -9.39 11.55
CA TRP A 212 4.44 -9.78 10.61
C TRP A 212 4.70 -11.29 10.53
N PRO A 213 4.79 -12.06 11.63
CA PRO A 213 5.02 -13.51 11.55
C PRO A 213 3.99 -14.22 10.66
N SER A 214 2.71 -13.95 10.89
CA SER A 214 1.60 -14.53 10.11
C SER A 214 1.62 -14.09 8.65
N ILE A 215 1.95 -12.81 8.38
CA ILE A 215 2.09 -12.30 7.02
C ILE A 215 3.25 -12.97 6.30
N LYS A 216 4.40 -13.11 6.97
CA LYS A 216 5.59 -13.75 6.41
C LYS A 216 5.32 -15.19 6.03
N ASP A 217 4.70 -15.96 6.92
CA ASP A 217 4.33 -17.36 6.67
C ASP A 217 3.31 -17.49 5.55
N TYR A 218 2.37 -16.54 5.44
CA TYR A 218 1.41 -16.52 4.34
C TYR A 218 2.09 -16.21 3.01
N VAL A 219 2.92 -15.18 2.93
CA VAL A 219 3.64 -14.78 1.71
C VAL A 219 4.59 -15.89 1.25
N ALA A 220 5.29 -16.54 2.19
CA ALA A 220 6.21 -17.62 1.89
C ALA A 220 5.56 -18.74 1.06
N LYS A 221 4.28 -19.05 1.26
CA LYS A 221 3.53 -20.08 0.50
C LYS A 221 3.39 -19.78 -1.00
N PHE A 222 3.66 -18.55 -1.42
CA PHE A 222 3.50 -18.07 -2.80
C PHE A 222 4.80 -17.63 -3.45
N THR A 223 5.88 -17.52 -2.67
CA THR A 223 7.19 -17.07 -3.15
C THR A 223 8.25 -18.16 -3.05
N SER A 224 7.94 -19.29 -2.39
CA SER A 224 8.76 -20.52 -2.33
C SER A 224 8.61 -21.39 -3.56
#